data_AF-A0ABD0PEB6-F1
#
_entry.id   AF-A0ABD0PEB6-F1
#
_cell.length_a   1.000
_cell.length_b   1.000
_cell.length_c   1.000
_cell.angle_alpha   90.00
_cell.angle_beta   90.00
_cell.angle_gamma   90.00
#
_symmetry.space_group_name_H-M   'P 1'
#
loop_
_entity.id
_entity.type
_entity.pdbx_description
1 polymer ?
#
loop_
_entity_poly.entity_id
_entity_poly.type
_entity_poly.pdbx_seq_one_letter_code
_entity_poly.pdbx_strand_id
1 'polypeptide(L)'
;EGVSEECAQRVMSQLSGAVSHLHSLGFVHRDIKPENIFLCDRACRWVKLGDFGLARAQGTEVRAVWYNSPFCVPEVEAAKRVSDAEEEVEDIWMSVEPSLDTWALGVLIYCLLTSCFPWEESTSDDPSYCKYRDWFNRIQQKEETQNTVRKGNEIEIDVPSQFDSLSSFVLTLLRKLLNPLPRLRPGSDEILSYLGGPWLLKTEKEELRREQEAQEEAKKMQKRGGVEGGTEILGRRER
;
A
#
# COMPACT_ATOMS: atom_id res chain seq x y z
N GLU A 1 13.15 -6.23 4.76
CA GLU A 1 11.87 -6.90 4.51
C GLU A 1 10.95 -6.66 5.72
N GLY A 2 9.67 -6.41 5.46
CA GLY A 2 8.64 -6.22 6.49
C GLY A 2 8.13 -7.53 7.08
N VAL A 3 6.97 -7.43 7.75
CA VAL A 3 6.21 -8.63 8.12
C VAL A 3 5.60 -9.26 6.87
N SER A 4 5.28 -10.56 6.92
CA SER A 4 4.60 -11.22 5.80
C SER A 4 3.26 -10.57 5.49
N GLU A 5 2.82 -10.64 4.22
CA GLU A 5 1.51 -10.12 3.81
C GLU A 5 0.36 -10.70 4.64
N GLU A 6 0.44 -11.99 5.00
CA GLU A 6 -0.55 -12.63 5.88
C GLU A 6 -0.59 -11.99 7.28
N CYS A 7 0.57 -11.64 7.84
CA CYS A 7 0.66 -10.95 9.11
C CYS A 7 0.11 -9.53 9.01
N ALA A 8 0.51 -8.78 7.98
CA ALA A 8 -0.01 -7.45 7.71
C ALA A 8 -1.53 -7.46 7.54
N GLN A 9 -2.09 -8.43 6.81
CA GLN A 9 -3.53 -8.59 6.62
C GLN A 9 -4.26 -8.82 7.96
N ARG A 10 -3.74 -9.70 8.83
CA ARG A 10 -4.35 -9.96 10.15
C ARG A 10 -4.37 -8.72 11.04
N VAL A 11 -3.29 -7.94 11.03
CA VAL A 11 -3.19 -6.67 11.77
C VAL A 11 -4.17 -5.65 11.19
N MET A 12 -4.12 -5.44 9.87
CA MET A 12 -4.92 -4.42 9.20
C MET A 12 -6.42 -4.72 9.22
N SER A 13 -6.83 -5.99 9.17
CA SER A 13 -8.24 -6.37 9.30
C SER A 13 -8.83 -5.94 10.65
N GLN A 14 -8.08 -6.13 11.74
CA GLN A 14 -8.51 -5.70 13.08
C GLN A 14 -8.51 -4.17 13.20
N LEU A 15 -7.47 -3.51 12.68
CA LEU A 15 -7.38 -2.04 12.72
C LEU A 15 -8.47 -1.36 11.90
N SER A 16 -8.71 -1.81 10.67
CA SER A 16 -9.81 -1.31 9.84
C SER A 16 -11.17 -1.50 10.51
N GLY A 17 -11.39 -2.63 11.20
CA GLY A 17 -12.59 -2.84 12.00
C GLY A 17 -12.72 -1.86 13.17
N ALA A 18 -11.65 -1.62 13.92
CA ALA A 18 -11.63 -0.65 15.03
C ALA A 18 -11.87 0.79 14.55
N VAL A 19 -11.22 1.18 13.46
CA VAL A 19 -11.34 2.52 12.85
C VAL A 19 -12.74 2.71 12.26
N SER A 20 -13.28 1.71 11.56
CA SER A 20 -14.65 1.74 11.05
C SER A 20 -15.68 1.89 12.18
N HIS A 21 -15.48 1.18 13.29
CA HIS A 21 -16.32 1.38 14.47
C HIS A 21 -16.22 2.80 15.02
N LEU A 22 -15.01 3.36 15.17
CA LEU A 22 -14.82 4.74 15.63
C LEU A 22 -15.50 5.76 14.71
N HIS A 23 -15.32 5.61 13.39
CA HIS A 23 -15.96 6.46 12.38
C HIS A 23 -17.49 6.36 12.43
N SER A 24 -18.04 5.17 12.68
CA SER A 24 -19.50 4.98 12.83
C SER A 24 -20.08 5.70 14.06
N LEU A 25 -19.24 6.02 15.06
CA LEU A 25 -19.61 6.83 16.22
C LEU A 25 -19.44 8.34 15.97
N GLY A 26 -19.05 8.73 14.75
CA GLY A 26 -18.83 10.13 14.37
C GLY A 26 -17.49 10.70 14.85
N PHE A 27 -16.52 9.86 15.21
CA PHE A 27 -15.18 10.29 15.63
C PHE A 27 -14.12 9.85 14.64
N VAL A 28 -13.04 10.63 14.53
CA VAL A 28 -11.85 10.34 13.72
C VAL A 28 -10.66 10.29 14.68
N HIS A 29 -9.78 9.29 14.53
CA HIS A 29 -8.66 9.05 15.46
C HIS A 29 -7.55 10.09 15.31
N ARG A 30 -7.16 10.38 14.06
CA ARG A 30 -6.14 11.39 13.66
C ARG A 30 -4.70 11.13 14.10
N ASP A 31 -4.41 9.95 14.62
CA ASP A 31 -3.06 9.58 15.08
C ASP A 31 -2.78 8.09 14.90
N ILE A 32 -3.22 7.53 13.77
CA ILE A 32 -2.93 6.14 13.44
C ILE A 32 -1.48 6.06 12.96
N LYS A 33 -0.65 5.37 13.73
CA LYS A 33 0.78 5.16 13.47
C LYS A 33 1.28 3.97 14.30
N PRO A 34 2.42 3.33 13.94
CA PRO A 34 2.91 2.13 14.60
C PRO A 34 2.98 2.23 16.13
N GLU A 35 3.34 3.41 16.67
CA GLU A 35 3.47 3.67 18.10
C GLU A 35 2.15 3.50 18.87
N ASN A 36 1.01 3.67 18.19
CA ASN A 36 -0.33 3.57 18.75
C ASN A 36 -1.00 2.21 18.47
N ILE A 37 -0.28 1.27 17.87
CA ILE A 37 -0.75 -0.08 17.56
C ILE A 37 -0.16 -1.09 18.56
N PHE A 38 -1.01 -1.63 19.44
CA PHE A 38 -0.60 -2.55 20.49
C PHE A 38 -0.82 -4.01 20.08
N LEU A 39 0.28 -4.76 19.98
CA LEU A 39 0.25 -6.20 19.75
C LEU A 39 0.02 -6.93 21.08
N CYS A 40 -1.07 -7.70 21.19
CA CYS A 40 -1.40 -8.45 22.40
C CYS A 40 -0.74 -9.83 22.45
N ASP A 41 -0.19 -10.31 21.32
CA ASP A 41 0.57 -11.55 21.24
C ASP A 41 1.64 -11.50 20.14
N ARG A 42 2.66 -12.35 20.25
CA ARG A 42 3.79 -12.40 19.29
C ARG A 42 3.40 -12.85 17.89
N ALA A 43 2.27 -13.53 17.72
CA ALA A 43 1.80 -13.96 16.42
C ALA A 43 0.84 -12.94 15.77
N CYS A 44 0.71 -11.74 16.37
CA CYS A 44 -0.14 -10.66 15.89
C CYS A 44 -1.60 -11.08 15.66
N ARG A 45 -2.11 -12.05 16.44
CA ARG A 45 -3.51 -12.48 16.33
C ARG A 45 -4.46 -11.46 16.92
N TRP A 46 -4.02 -10.72 17.92
CA TRP A 46 -4.80 -9.70 18.60
C TRP A 46 -4.08 -8.37 18.60
N VAL A 47 -4.74 -7.36 18.04
CA VAL A 47 -4.24 -5.99 17.93
C VAL A 47 -5.23 -5.01 18.54
N LYS A 48 -4.74 -3.98 19.23
CA LYS A 48 -5.55 -2.88 19.74
C LYS A 48 -5.03 -1.55 19.23
N LEU A 49 -5.94 -0.70 18.79
CA LEU A 49 -5.69 0.71 18.55
C LEU A 49 -5.77 1.47 19.87
N GLY A 50 -4.79 2.32 20.16
CA GLY A 50 -4.76 3.15 21.36
C GLY A 50 -4.38 4.60 21.08
N ASP A 51 -4.29 5.38 22.15
CA ASP A 51 -4.06 6.83 22.15
C ASP A 51 -5.09 7.66 21.36
N PHE A 52 -6.24 7.91 22.00
CA PHE A 52 -7.32 8.73 21.46
C PHE A 52 -7.17 10.23 21.80
N GLY A 53 -5.98 10.70 22.23
CA GLY A 53 -5.78 12.08 22.66
C GLY A 53 -6.06 13.13 21.57
N LEU A 54 -5.79 12.76 20.31
CA LEU A 54 -6.06 13.60 19.14
C LEU A 54 -7.42 13.35 18.49
N ALA A 55 -8.18 12.36 18.97
CA ALA A 55 -9.46 12.00 18.39
C ALA A 55 -10.48 13.14 18.52
N ARG A 56 -11.23 13.42 17.46
CA ARG A 56 -12.22 14.51 17.40
C ARG A 56 -13.45 14.08 16.64
N ALA A 57 -14.58 14.74 16.90
CA ALA A 57 -15.79 14.52 16.13
C ALA A 57 -15.57 14.94 14.67
N GLN A 58 -16.14 14.19 13.72
CA GLN A 58 -16.12 14.55 12.31
C GLN A 58 -16.71 15.96 12.11
N GLY A 59 -16.11 16.74 11.21
CA GLY A 59 -16.50 18.12 10.92
C GLY A 59 -16.01 19.14 11.94
N THR A 60 -15.27 18.72 12.98
CA THR A 60 -14.61 19.66 13.90
C THR A 60 -13.47 20.36 13.18
N GLU A 61 -13.42 21.68 13.24
CA GLU A 61 -12.26 22.45 12.80
C GLU A 61 -11.14 22.34 13.83
N VAL A 62 -9.96 21.94 13.37
CA VAL A 62 -8.78 21.76 14.21
C VAL A 62 -7.59 22.41 13.56
N ARG A 63 -6.67 22.90 14.38
CA ARG A 63 -5.35 23.26 13.88
C ARG A 63 -4.69 22.02 13.27
N ALA A 64 -4.27 22.13 12.02
CA ALA A 64 -3.47 21.12 11.37
C ALA A 64 -2.16 20.97 12.15
N VAL A 65 -1.93 19.77 12.66
CA VAL A 65 -0.68 19.47 13.35
C VAL A 65 0.34 19.14 12.27
N TRP A 66 1.22 20.09 11.96
CA TRP A 66 2.36 19.82 11.09
C TRP A 66 3.46 19.17 11.91
N TYR A 67 3.57 17.85 11.79
CA TYR A 67 4.78 17.14 12.15
C TYR A 67 5.49 16.76 10.85
N ASN A 68 6.82 16.93 10.80
CA ASN A 68 7.67 16.36 9.76
C ASN A 68 7.58 14.83 9.85
N SER A 69 6.51 14.25 9.32
CA SER A 69 6.18 12.84 9.47
C SER A 69 5.45 12.28 8.26
N PRO A 70 5.66 10.99 7.97
CA PRO A 70 5.12 10.33 6.79
C PRO A 70 3.60 10.17 6.84
N PHE A 71 3.01 10.30 8.02
CA PHE A 71 1.57 10.19 8.27
C PHE A 71 0.83 11.51 8.08
N CYS A 72 1.54 12.63 7.89
CA CYS A 72 0.90 13.86 7.45
C CYS A 72 0.13 13.62 6.16
N VAL A 73 -1.00 14.31 6.04
CA VAL A 73 -1.88 14.19 4.88
C VAL A 73 -1.58 15.34 3.91
N PRO A 74 -1.61 15.12 2.58
CA PRO A 74 -1.19 16.11 1.61
C PRO A 74 -2.12 17.34 1.55
N GLU A 75 -3.38 17.21 1.97
CA GLU A 75 -4.34 18.31 2.01
C GLU A 75 -3.96 19.43 3.01
N VAL A 76 -3.08 19.16 3.98
CA VAL A 76 -2.55 20.20 4.87
C VAL A 76 -1.65 21.18 4.12
N GLU A 77 -0.81 20.68 3.21
CA GLU A 77 0.05 21.53 2.36
C GLU A 77 -0.80 22.37 1.39
N ALA A 78 -1.87 21.79 0.85
CA ALA A 78 -2.79 22.50 -0.02
C ALA A 78 -3.51 23.67 0.71
N ALA A 79 -3.88 23.47 1.98
CA ALA A 79 -4.49 24.52 2.79
C ALA A 79 -3.52 25.70 3.04
N LYS A 80 -2.21 25.42 3.20
CA LYS A 80 -1.17 26.44 3.37
C LYS A 80 -1.03 27.39 2.18
N ARG A 81 -1.08 26.86 0.95
CA ARG A 81 -0.93 27.66 -0.29
C ARG A 81 -2.13 28.60 -0.55
N VAL A 82 -3.26 28.36 0.09
CA VAL A 82 -4.44 29.23 -0.02
C VAL A 82 -4.33 30.42 0.93
N SER A 83 -3.58 30.29 2.02
CA SER A 83 -3.35 31.34 3.01
C SER A 83 -2.13 32.23 2.71
N ASP A 84 -1.70 32.32 1.44
CA ASP A 84 -0.58 33.18 0.99
C ASP A 84 -0.95 34.69 1.03
N ALA A 85 -1.52 35.16 2.15
CA ALA A 85 -1.37 36.53 2.59
C ALA A 85 -0.06 36.61 3.37
N GLU A 86 0.82 37.49 2.92
CA GLU A 86 2.18 37.66 3.43
C GLU A 86 2.19 37.95 4.95
N GLU A 87 3.17 37.34 5.63
CA GLU A 87 3.59 37.55 7.02
C GLU A 87 2.86 36.75 8.11
N GLU A 88 3.70 35.99 8.86
CA GLU A 88 3.38 35.04 9.94
C GLU A 88 2.73 33.72 9.50
N VAL A 89 3.24 32.60 10.03
CA VAL A 89 2.68 31.28 9.80
C VAL A 89 1.32 31.24 10.50
N GLU A 90 0.27 31.70 9.82
CA GLU A 90 -1.09 31.53 10.31
C GLU A 90 -1.32 30.05 10.62
N ASP A 91 -1.91 29.79 11.78
CA ASP A 91 -2.32 28.45 12.18
C ASP A 91 -3.21 27.89 11.05
N ILE A 92 -2.74 26.86 10.34
CA ILE A 92 -3.54 26.20 9.30
C ILE A 92 -4.67 25.45 10.00
N TRP A 93 -5.91 25.69 9.58
CA TRP A 93 -7.09 24.97 10.07
C TRP A 93 -7.60 23.99 9.02
N MET A 94 -8.13 22.87 9.49
CA MET A 94 -8.75 21.87 8.62
C MET A 94 -9.95 21.20 9.31
N SER A 95 -10.94 20.82 8.50
CA SER A 95 -12.03 19.95 8.93
C SER A 95 -11.50 18.54 9.21
N VAL A 96 -11.92 17.96 10.32
CA VAL A 96 -11.66 16.56 10.67
C VAL A 96 -12.54 15.64 9.85
N GLU A 97 -11.93 14.82 9.00
CA GLU A 97 -12.63 13.85 8.14
C GLU A 97 -12.09 12.42 8.30
N PRO A 98 -12.93 11.37 8.14
CA PRO A 98 -12.50 9.96 8.15
C PRO A 98 -11.39 9.61 7.15
N SER A 99 -11.26 10.39 6.07
CA SER A 99 -10.21 10.24 5.07
C SER A 99 -8.80 10.47 5.61
N LEU A 100 -8.65 11.13 6.77
CA LEU A 100 -7.37 11.32 7.46
C LEU A 100 -6.83 9.97 7.97
N ASP A 101 -7.69 9.22 8.65
CA ASP A 101 -7.34 7.89 9.15
C ASP A 101 -7.11 6.89 8.01
N THR A 102 -7.83 7.04 6.91
CA THR A 102 -7.66 6.19 5.71
C THR A 102 -6.28 6.36 5.09
N TRP A 103 -5.79 7.60 4.99
CA TRP A 103 -4.43 7.88 4.54
C TRP A 103 -3.40 7.22 5.47
N ALA A 104 -3.57 7.41 6.78
CA ALA A 104 -2.67 6.86 7.78
C ALA A 104 -2.61 5.33 7.75
N LEU A 105 -3.74 4.65 7.50
CA LEU A 105 -3.78 3.21 7.28
C LEU A 105 -3.01 2.79 6.02
N GLY A 106 -3.01 3.59 4.95
CA GLY A 106 -2.20 3.34 3.75
C GLY A 106 -0.70 3.41 4.04
N VAL A 107 -0.26 4.43 4.78
CA VAL A 107 1.15 4.58 5.20
C VAL A 107 1.54 3.42 6.12
N LEU A 108 0.65 3.01 7.01
CA LEU A 108 0.86 1.88 7.92
C LEU A 108 1.01 0.55 7.16
N ILE A 109 0.17 0.26 6.15
CA ILE A 109 0.31 -0.94 5.31
C ILE A 109 1.69 -0.98 4.66
N TYR A 110 2.10 0.12 4.04
CA TYR A 110 3.42 0.21 3.42
C TYR A 110 4.53 -0.05 4.44
N CYS A 111 4.43 0.55 5.63
CA CYS A 111 5.40 0.37 6.71
C CYS A 111 5.49 -1.08 7.17
N LEU A 112 4.35 -1.75 7.36
CA LEU A 112 4.31 -3.16 7.75
C LEU A 112 4.98 -4.07 6.72
N LEU A 113 4.75 -3.82 5.43
CA LEU A 113 5.27 -4.68 4.34
C LEU A 113 6.74 -4.43 4.00
N THR A 114 7.21 -3.20 4.16
CA THR A 114 8.57 -2.81 3.72
C THR A 114 9.55 -2.60 4.86
N SER A 115 9.09 -2.42 6.10
CA SER A 115 9.85 -1.89 7.25
C SER A 115 10.37 -0.46 7.04
N CYS A 116 9.89 0.26 6.03
CA CYS A 116 10.28 1.62 5.68
C CYS A 116 9.03 2.52 5.55
N PHE A 117 9.22 3.84 5.48
CA PHE A 117 8.15 4.76 5.09
C PHE A 117 8.21 5.05 3.58
N PRO A 118 7.08 5.37 2.93
CA PRO A 118 7.05 5.62 1.48
C PRO A 118 7.70 6.98 1.09
N TRP A 119 7.84 7.87 2.07
CA TRP A 119 8.41 9.21 2.02
C TRP A 119 8.74 9.67 3.45
N GLU A 120 9.44 10.78 3.61
CA GLU A 120 9.61 11.44 4.92
C GLU A 120 8.37 12.30 5.22
N GLU A 121 7.86 12.99 4.20
CA GLU A 121 6.67 13.85 4.29
C GLU A 121 5.84 13.80 3.00
N SER A 122 4.53 13.99 3.10
CA SER A 122 3.62 14.00 1.95
C SER A 122 3.50 15.40 1.32
N THR A 123 4.62 16.05 1.05
CA THR A 123 4.71 17.45 0.62
C THR A 123 5.43 17.59 -0.71
N SER A 124 5.26 18.73 -1.38
CA SER A 124 5.89 18.97 -2.68
C SER A 124 7.41 19.15 -2.61
N ASP A 125 7.96 19.24 -1.39
CA ASP A 125 9.40 19.31 -1.15
C ASP A 125 10.03 17.91 -0.96
N ASP A 126 9.24 16.87 -0.66
CA ASP A 126 9.73 15.50 -0.50
C ASP A 126 9.89 14.80 -1.88
N PRO A 127 11.11 14.38 -2.27
CA PRO A 127 11.35 13.76 -3.57
C PRO A 127 10.63 12.41 -3.77
N SER A 128 10.46 11.63 -2.71
CA SER A 128 9.82 10.32 -2.75
C SER A 128 8.31 10.45 -2.93
N TYR A 129 7.69 11.40 -2.22
CA TYR A 129 6.29 11.73 -2.43
C TYR A 129 6.03 12.32 -3.81
N CYS A 130 6.92 13.19 -4.32
CA CYS A 130 6.80 13.72 -5.68
C CYS A 130 6.82 12.61 -6.74
N LYS A 131 7.74 11.64 -6.64
CA LYS A 131 7.77 10.46 -7.53
C LYS A 131 6.46 9.66 -7.47
N TYR A 132 5.94 9.44 -6.27
CA TYR A 132 4.65 8.76 -6.08
C TYR A 132 3.50 9.53 -6.73
N ARG A 133 3.41 10.84 -6.48
CA ARG A 133 2.36 11.71 -7.02
C ARG A 133 2.38 11.75 -8.54
N ASP A 134 3.56 11.87 -9.15
CA ASP A 134 3.72 11.90 -10.60
C ASP A 134 3.29 10.57 -11.23
N TRP A 135 3.73 9.45 -10.64
CA TRP A 135 3.28 8.12 -11.06
C TRP A 135 1.76 7.95 -10.92
N PHE A 136 1.21 8.33 -9.76
CA PHE A 136 -0.23 8.26 -9.49
C PHE A 136 -1.04 8.99 -10.56
N ASN A 137 -0.64 10.23 -10.88
CA ASN A 137 -1.28 11.07 -11.89
C ASN A 137 -1.21 10.46 -13.30
N ARG A 138 -0.06 9.89 -13.70
CA ARG A 138 0.09 9.24 -15.01
C ARG A 138 -0.84 8.04 -15.17
N ILE A 139 -0.99 7.22 -14.11
CA ILE A 139 -1.91 6.08 -14.17
C ILE A 139 -3.36 6.56 -14.21
N GLN A 140 -3.75 7.56 -13.41
CA GLN A 140 -5.11 8.12 -13.44
C GLN A 140 -5.47 8.64 -14.84
N GLN A 141 -4.58 9.43 -15.47
CA GLN A 141 -4.75 9.90 -16.84
C GLN A 141 -4.88 8.75 -17.86
N LYS A 142 -4.12 7.66 -17.67
CA LYS A 142 -4.21 6.47 -18.50
C LYS A 142 -5.58 5.78 -18.34
N GLU A 143 -6.06 5.60 -17.12
CA GLU A 143 -7.38 5.02 -16.82
C GLU A 143 -8.53 5.85 -17.44
N GLU A 144 -8.45 7.18 -17.37
CA GLU A 144 -9.42 8.10 -17.98
C GLU A 144 -9.39 8.05 -19.53
N THR A 145 -8.19 8.01 -20.12
CA THR A 145 -8.01 8.03 -21.58
C THR A 145 -8.37 6.69 -22.22
N GLN A 146 -8.11 5.56 -21.53
CA GLN A 146 -8.49 4.22 -22.00
C GLN A 146 -10.01 4.01 -22.08
N ASN A 147 -10.79 4.75 -21.30
CA ASN A 147 -12.25 4.78 -21.45
C ASN A 147 -12.73 5.53 -22.71
N THR A 148 -11.83 6.26 -23.40
CA THR A 148 -12.20 7.17 -24.51
C THR A 148 -11.64 6.74 -25.88
N VAL A 149 -10.56 5.95 -25.97
CA VAL A 149 -9.90 5.60 -27.25
C VAL A 149 -9.53 4.12 -27.35
N ARG A 150 -9.90 3.48 -28.48
CA ARG A 150 -9.50 2.10 -28.82
C ARG A 150 -8.02 2.03 -29.24
N LYS A 151 -7.23 1.26 -28.49
CA LYS A 151 -5.92 0.63 -28.82
C LYS A 151 -4.94 1.49 -29.64
N GLY A 152 -4.14 2.29 -28.94
CA GLY A 152 -2.79 2.70 -29.37
C GLY A 152 -1.72 1.94 -28.55
N ASN A 153 -0.45 1.99 -28.97
CA ASN A 153 0.68 1.37 -28.26
C ASN A 153 0.64 1.69 -26.76
N GLU A 154 0.56 0.65 -25.92
CA GLU A 154 0.51 0.79 -24.47
C GLU A 154 1.86 1.31 -23.97
N ILE A 155 1.89 2.57 -23.53
CA ILE A 155 3.03 3.08 -22.77
C ILE A 155 2.95 2.42 -21.38
N GLU A 156 3.97 1.63 -21.06
CA GLU A 156 4.19 1.08 -19.74
C GLU A 156 4.59 2.22 -18.80
N ILE A 157 3.94 2.29 -17.64
CA ILE A 157 4.19 3.34 -16.65
C ILE A 157 4.94 2.67 -15.50
N ASP A 158 6.23 2.98 -15.39
CA ASP A 158 7.10 2.41 -14.37
C ASP A 158 6.64 2.76 -12.96
N VAL A 159 6.57 1.75 -12.09
CA VAL A 159 6.28 1.92 -10.67
C VAL A 159 7.47 2.61 -10.00
N PRO A 160 7.26 3.57 -9.08
CA PRO A 160 8.36 4.20 -8.35
C PRO A 160 9.18 3.15 -7.61
N SER A 161 10.51 3.32 -7.56
CA SER A 161 11.43 2.32 -6.99
C SER A 161 11.13 1.95 -5.54
N GLN A 162 10.51 2.83 -4.76
CA GLN A 162 10.13 2.50 -3.38
C GLN A 162 8.89 1.57 -3.29
N PHE A 163 8.16 1.39 -4.40
CA PHE A 163 6.98 0.53 -4.51
C PHE A 163 7.21 -0.70 -5.42
N ASP A 164 8.39 -0.83 -6.06
CA ASP A 164 8.65 -1.82 -7.10
C ASP A 164 8.58 -3.28 -6.64
N SER A 165 8.88 -3.52 -5.36
CA SER A 165 8.87 -4.84 -4.71
C SER A 165 7.48 -5.29 -4.25
N LEU A 166 6.47 -4.41 -4.29
CA LEU A 166 5.12 -4.71 -3.82
C LEU A 166 4.30 -5.37 -4.94
N SER A 167 3.44 -6.32 -4.54
CA SER A 167 2.53 -6.97 -5.50
C SER A 167 1.56 -5.98 -6.14
N SER A 168 1.13 -6.25 -7.37
CA SER A 168 0.20 -5.39 -8.13
C SER A 168 -1.11 -5.10 -7.37
N PHE A 169 -1.53 -6.04 -6.54
CA PHE A 169 -2.68 -5.87 -5.65
C PHE A 169 -2.42 -4.91 -4.51
N VAL A 170 -1.29 -5.06 -3.80
CA VAL A 170 -0.89 -4.13 -2.75
C VAL A 170 -0.76 -2.72 -3.33
N LEU A 171 -0.18 -2.58 -4.53
CA LEU A 171 -0.11 -1.30 -5.24
C LEU A 171 -1.50 -0.71 -5.53
N THR A 172 -2.45 -1.54 -5.95
CA THR A 172 -3.83 -1.11 -6.21
C THR A 172 -4.50 -0.63 -4.92
N LEU A 173 -4.33 -1.35 -3.82
CA LEU A 173 -4.86 -0.96 -2.51
C LEU A 173 -4.23 0.35 -2.04
N LEU A 174 -2.89 0.44 -2.05
CA LEU A 174 -2.16 1.63 -1.63
C LEU A 174 -2.53 2.85 -2.46
N ARG A 175 -2.71 2.73 -3.78
CA ARG A 175 -3.22 3.83 -4.64
C ARG A 175 -4.56 4.37 -4.17
N LYS A 176 -5.48 3.52 -3.70
CA LYS A 176 -6.79 3.96 -3.21
C LYS A 176 -6.68 4.68 -1.87
N LEU A 177 -5.91 4.13 -0.93
CA LEU A 177 -5.77 4.69 0.42
C LEU A 177 -4.92 5.97 0.43
N LEU A 178 -3.84 5.97 -0.35
CA LEU A 178 -2.89 7.07 -0.49
C LEU A 178 -3.28 7.99 -1.66
N ASN A 179 -4.58 8.15 -1.93
CA ASN A 179 -5.05 9.10 -2.92
C ASN A 179 -4.77 10.53 -2.43
N PRO A 180 -4.07 11.38 -3.20
CA PRO A 180 -3.81 12.77 -2.82
C PRO A 180 -5.08 13.61 -2.62
N LEU A 181 -6.21 13.19 -3.21
CA LEU A 181 -7.51 13.82 -3.05
C LEU A 181 -8.31 13.12 -1.94
N PRO A 182 -8.58 13.76 -0.78
CA PRO A 182 -9.17 13.11 0.39
C PRO A 182 -10.54 12.50 0.11
N ARG A 183 -11.36 13.21 -0.67
CA ARG A 183 -12.72 12.80 -1.08
C ARG A 183 -12.76 11.53 -1.94
N LEU A 184 -11.63 11.09 -2.50
CA LEU A 184 -11.53 9.88 -3.31
C LEU A 184 -10.94 8.70 -2.52
N ARG A 185 -10.58 8.90 -1.25
CA ARG A 185 -10.17 7.81 -0.37
C ARG A 185 -11.43 7.03 0.04
N PRO A 186 -11.38 5.69 0.00
CA PRO A 186 -12.52 4.85 0.38
C PRO A 186 -12.79 4.95 1.89
N GLY A 187 -13.98 4.54 2.33
CA GLY A 187 -14.26 4.38 3.75
C GLY A 187 -13.38 3.31 4.41
N SER A 188 -13.20 3.39 5.73
CA SER A 188 -12.42 2.40 6.48
C SER A 188 -13.02 0.99 6.44
N ASP A 189 -14.33 0.88 6.22
CA ASP A 189 -15.08 -0.35 5.98
C ASP A 189 -14.79 -0.96 4.60
N GLU A 190 -14.62 -0.13 3.56
CA GLU A 190 -14.22 -0.61 2.24
C GLU A 190 -12.82 -1.24 2.26
N ILE A 191 -11.92 -0.81 3.15
CA ILE A 191 -10.61 -1.45 3.36
C ILE A 191 -10.79 -2.94 3.70
N LEU A 192 -11.79 -3.28 4.50
CA LEU A 192 -12.11 -4.68 4.82
C LEU A 192 -12.55 -5.48 3.60
N SER A 193 -13.15 -4.85 2.59
CA SER A 193 -13.50 -5.53 1.34
C SER A 193 -12.26 -5.96 0.55
N TYR A 194 -11.18 -5.16 0.61
CA TYR A 194 -9.88 -5.52 0.03
C TYR A 194 -9.14 -6.56 0.89
N LEU A 195 -9.30 -6.52 2.22
CA LEU A 195 -8.63 -7.43 3.15
C LEU A 195 -9.41 -8.75 3.41
N GLY A 196 -10.69 -8.84 3.04
CA GLY A 196 -11.62 -9.92 3.45
C GLY A 196 -12.31 -10.68 2.30
N GLY A 197 -11.97 -10.40 1.03
CA GLY A 197 -12.40 -11.23 -0.10
C GLY A 197 -11.65 -12.58 -0.17
N PRO A 198 -12.15 -13.61 -0.89
CA PRO A 198 -11.53 -14.95 -1.04
C PRO A 198 -10.13 -15.01 -1.68
N TRP A 199 -9.44 -13.87 -1.76
CA TRP A 199 -8.35 -13.61 -2.67
C TRP A 199 -7.00 -14.08 -2.10
N LEU A 200 -6.71 -14.02 -0.80
CA LEU A 200 -5.40 -14.52 -0.34
C LEU A 200 -5.30 -16.06 -0.37
N LEU A 201 -6.35 -16.78 0.06
CA LEU A 201 -6.35 -18.25 0.08
C LEU A 201 -6.49 -18.90 -1.31
N LYS A 202 -7.06 -18.20 -2.30
CA LYS A 202 -7.22 -18.74 -3.65
C LYS A 202 -6.04 -18.36 -4.54
N THR A 203 -5.57 -17.11 -4.49
CA THR A 203 -4.50 -16.62 -5.36
C THR A 203 -3.16 -17.20 -4.94
N GLU A 204 -2.87 -17.30 -3.63
CA GLU A 204 -1.66 -17.98 -3.14
C GLU A 204 -1.69 -19.48 -3.47
N LYS A 205 -2.84 -20.15 -3.37
CA LYS A 205 -2.96 -21.57 -3.78
C LYS A 205 -2.81 -21.75 -5.30
N GLU A 206 -3.32 -20.84 -6.12
CA GLU A 206 -3.16 -20.91 -7.58
C GLU A 206 -1.74 -20.55 -8.03
N GLU A 207 -1.10 -19.56 -7.40
CA GLU A 207 0.28 -19.16 -7.68
C GLU A 207 1.27 -20.24 -7.20
N LEU A 208 1.11 -20.77 -5.99
CA LEU A 208 1.91 -21.89 -5.48
C LEU A 208 1.75 -23.14 -6.35
N ARG A 209 0.52 -23.39 -6.85
CA ARG A 209 0.28 -24.50 -7.79
C ARG A 209 0.99 -24.29 -9.12
N ARG A 210 0.93 -23.08 -9.69
CA ARG A 210 1.62 -22.74 -10.94
C ARG A 210 3.14 -22.80 -10.80
N GLU A 211 3.69 -22.37 -9.68
CA GLU A 211 5.14 -22.47 -9.40
C GLU A 211 5.59 -23.92 -9.21
N GLN A 212 4.81 -24.74 -8.50
CA GLN A 212 5.10 -26.17 -8.35
C GLN A 212 5.05 -26.90 -9.70
N GLU A 213 4.04 -26.61 -10.52
CA GLU A 213 3.91 -27.16 -11.88
C GLU A 213 5.10 -26.76 -12.76
N ALA A 214 5.50 -25.48 -12.74
CA ALA A 214 6.66 -24.98 -13.49
C ALA A 214 7.99 -25.61 -13.03
N GLN A 215 8.18 -25.79 -11.71
CA GLN A 215 9.38 -26.44 -11.16
C GLN A 215 9.44 -27.94 -11.51
N GLU A 216 8.31 -28.63 -11.53
CA GLU A 216 8.26 -30.03 -11.95
C GLU A 216 8.54 -30.19 -13.45
N GLU A 217 8.01 -29.31 -14.29
CA GLU A 217 8.31 -29.31 -15.72
C GLU A 217 9.79 -29.03 -16.00
N ALA A 218 10.38 -28.04 -15.32
CA ALA A 218 11.81 -27.75 -15.43
C ALA A 218 12.68 -28.96 -15.02
N LYS A 219 12.33 -29.66 -13.93
CA LYS A 219 13.00 -30.90 -13.50
C LYS A 219 12.83 -32.05 -14.48
N LYS A 220 11.66 -32.19 -15.11
CA LYS A 220 11.40 -33.20 -16.16
C LYS A 220 12.22 -32.92 -17.42
N MET A 221 12.34 -31.65 -17.82
CA MET A 221 13.17 -31.26 -18.97
C MET A 221 14.66 -31.53 -18.73
N GLN A 222 15.18 -31.24 -17.54
CA GLN A 222 16.56 -31.58 -17.17
C GLN A 222 16.82 -33.09 -17.16
N LYS A 223 15.87 -33.90 -16.67
CA LYS A 223 16.00 -35.37 -16.71
C LYS A 223 15.92 -35.96 -18.12
N ARG A 224 15.13 -35.37 -19.01
CA ARG A 224 15.05 -35.79 -20.42
C ARG A 224 16.31 -35.41 -21.22
N GLY A 225 16.87 -34.23 -20.98
CA GLY A 225 18.12 -33.80 -21.61
C GLY A 225 19.37 -34.57 -21.15
N GLY A 226 19.31 -35.26 -20.00
CA GLY A 226 20.43 -36.05 -19.47
C GLY A 226 20.52 -37.50 -19.97
N VAL A 227 19.55 -37.98 -20.77
CA VAL A 227 19.47 -39.41 -21.19
C VAL A 227 19.97 -39.65 -22.62
N GLU A 228 20.24 -38.62 -23.43
CA GLU A 228 20.77 -38.79 -24.79
C GLU A 228 22.30 -38.83 -24.90
N GLY A 229 23.03 -38.81 -23.77
CA GLY A 229 24.49 -38.68 -23.75
C GLY A 229 25.29 -39.97 -23.51
N GLY A 230 24.76 -41.17 -23.77
CA GLY A 230 25.51 -42.37 -23.44
C GLY A 230 25.02 -43.68 -24.03
N THR A 231 25.33 -43.94 -25.30
CA THR A 231 25.74 -45.29 -25.74
C THR A 231 26.40 -45.24 -27.12
N GLU A 232 27.71 -45.46 -27.21
CA GLU A 232 28.32 -46.38 -28.18
C GLU A 232 29.81 -46.60 -27.81
N ILE A 233 30.07 -47.76 -27.18
CA ILE A 233 31.40 -48.36 -27.05
C ILE A 233 31.50 -49.42 -28.15
N LEU A 234 32.64 -49.45 -28.87
CA LEU A 234 33.35 -50.62 -29.45
C LEU A 234 34.18 -50.08 -30.64
N GLY A 235 35.50 -50.20 -30.78
CA GLY A 235 36.51 -51.09 -30.21
C GLY A 235 37.46 -51.54 -31.35
N ARG A 236 38.76 -51.70 -31.06
CA ARG A 236 39.83 -52.32 -31.90
C ARG A 236 40.32 -51.50 -33.11
N ARG A 237 41.62 -51.46 -33.47
CA ARG A 237 42.76 -52.37 -33.22
C ARG A 237 44.09 -51.66 -33.52
N GLU A 238 45.14 -52.19 -32.90
CA GLU A 238 46.56 -51.84 -33.01
C GLU A 238 47.14 -51.90 -34.44
N ARG A 239 48.01 -50.93 -34.75
CA ARG A 239 49.39 -51.01 -35.30
C ARG A 239 49.67 -49.93 -36.33
#